data_AF-A0A8A2U5H0-F1
#
_entry.id   AF-A0A8A2U5H0-F1
#
_cell.length_a   1.000
_cell.length_b   1.000
_cell.length_c   1.000
_cell.angle_alpha   90.00
_cell.angle_beta   90.00
_cell.angle_gamma   90.00
#
_symmetry.space_group_name_H-M   'P 1'
#
loop_
_entity.id
_entity.type
_entity.pdbx_description
1 polymer ?
#
loop_
_entity_poly.entity_id
_entity_poly.type
_entity_poly.pdbx_seq_one_letter_code
_entity_poly.pdbx_strand_id
1 'polypeptide(L)'
;MVPAPGAGSPPDDGPPTTTDGSSPFQRHVSRVIDRLDDLWPFAVVPLIVSLLEFEKVGRALGPAGSGFSINLELLFPSPLVTLWRFAKPPDPPRVTTRSPRDEPFGSSSFGESTPSGGSSTPTGSIGSGATDLTIETPVGPLEIPFEAIGPETIAWIGLVLAVYAVLSGILLAGYLGGIDRRLRGEPIAIGSCLVAYAPRLVLYNLVVSGAFLLGVSIVFLVPLLFLLAVPVIVLLGYVFYPVPFLFVVDDAPFRAAFRQSVRLTTAGGPVLSFALWHLAVGIVSSLVLSLFVSAGGAGFLLALIGSAPLGLVLTAATISFLWEFLESDRPESTGRPRNGRPGTDETDEYGWASD
;
A
#
# COMPACT_ATOMS: atom_id res chain seq x y z
N MET A 1 20.04 -66.19 42.65
CA MET A 1 20.67 -65.00 42.06
C MET A 1 19.77 -64.53 40.93
N VAL A 2 19.06 -63.43 41.14
CA VAL A 2 18.08 -62.84 40.20
C VAL A 2 18.50 -61.39 39.97
N PRO A 3 18.52 -60.88 38.72
CA PRO A 3 19.07 -59.56 38.40
C PRO A 3 18.11 -58.43 38.78
N ALA A 4 18.67 -57.27 39.12
CA ALA A 4 17.91 -56.04 39.39
C ALA A 4 17.24 -55.51 38.11
N PRO A 5 16.01 -54.97 38.19
CA PRO A 5 15.37 -54.29 37.07
C PRO A 5 16.03 -52.95 36.80
N GLY A 6 16.24 -52.68 35.50
CA GLY A 6 17.01 -51.55 34.99
C GLY A 6 16.45 -50.18 35.39
N ALA A 7 17.38 -49.27 35.67
CA ALA A 7 17.10 -47.84 35.74
C ALA A 7 16.63 -47.36 34.36
N GLY A 8 15.35 -47.03 34.25
CA GLY A 8 14.83 -46.26 33.12
C GLY A 8 15.39 -44.85 33.18
N SER A 9 15.97 -44.38 32.08
CA SER A 9 16.35 -42.98 31.90
C SER A 9 15.12 -42.08 32.09
N PRO A 10 15.24 -40.92 32.74
CA PRO A 10 14.15 -39.97 32.83
C PRO A 10 13.76 -39.47 31.43
N PRO A 11 12.46 -39.15 31.19
CA PRO A 11 12.04 -38.51 29.96
C PRO A 11 12.75 -37.16 29.82
N ASP A 12 13.27 -36.93 28.62
CA ASP A 12 13.93 -35.70 28.20
C ASP A 12 12.87 -34.60 28.10
N ASP A 13 12.55 -33.95 29.23
CA ASP A 13 11.71 -32.75 29.30
C ASP A 13 12.51 -31.53 28.84
N GLY A 14 12.99 -31.57 27.60
CA GLY A 14 13.45 -30.37 26.91
C GLY A 14 12.24 -29.49 26.58
N PRO A 15 12.27 -28.17 26.83
CA PRO A 15 11.23 -27.28 26.31
C PRO A 15 11.16 -27.47 24.80
N PRO A 16 9.97 -27.52 24.19
CA PRO A 16 9.85 -27.68 22.75
C PRO A 16 10.64 -26.56 22.09
N THR A 17 11.71 -26.92 21.40
CA THR A 17 12.45 -26.01 20.53
C THR A 17 11.55 -25.67 19.35
N THR A 18 10.66 -24.70 19.55
CA THR A 18 9.90 -24.08 18.46
C THR A 18 10.85 -23.16 17.70
N THR A 19 11.77 -23.74 16.95
CA THR A 19 12.34 -23.11 15.76
C THR A 19 11.25 -23.06 14.69
N ASP A 20 10.18 -22.32 14.95
CA ASP A 20 9.28 -21.88 13.89
C ASP A 20 9.82 -20.52 13.42
N GLY A 21 10.82 -20.59 12.53
CA GLY A 21 11.52 -19.42 11.97
C GLY A 21 10.67 -18.56 11.03
N SER A 22 9.35 -18.71 11.06
CA SER A 22 8.42 -17.92 10.27
C SER A 22 8.34 -16.49 10.81
N SER A 23 8.57 -15.50 9.93
CA SER A 23 8.50 -14.09 10.33
C SER A 23 7.07 -13.75 10.78
N PRO A 24 6.86 -12.79 11.70
CA PRO A 24 5.52 -12.43 12.17
C PRO A 24 4.59 -12.08 11.01
N PHE A 25 5.13 -11.40 9.99
CA PHE A 25 4.43 -11.11 8.75
C PHE A 25 3.91 -12.38 8.03
N GLN A 26 4.76 -13.40 7.84
CA GLN A 26 4.37 -14.64 7.16
C GLN A 26 3.24 -15.36 7.90
N ARG A 27 3.30 -15.41 9.23
CA ARG A 27 2.24 -16.01 10.06
C ARG A 27 0.89 -15.34 9.87
N HIS A 28 0.86 -14.00 9.83
CA HIS A 28 -0.40 -13.28 9.60
C HIS A 28 -0.90 -13.43 8.17
N VAL A 29 0.00 -13.48 7.20
CA VAL A 29 -0.36 -13.72 5.79
C VAL A 29 -0.92 -15.13 5.60
N SER A 30 -0.31 -16.17 6.15
CA SER A 30 -0.82 -17.54 6.03
C SER A 30 -2.21 -17.67 6.65
N ARG A 31 -2.39 -17.14 7.87
CA ARG A 31 -3.69 -17.10 8.56
C ARG A 31 -4.78 -16.43 7.74
N VAL A 32 -4.44 -15.38 6.99
CA VAL A 32 -5.39 -14.66 6.13
C VAL A 32 -5.66 -15.44 4.84
N ILE A 33 -4.64 -16.07 4.24
CA ILE A 33 -4.79 -16.91 3.05
C ILE A 33 -5.73 -18.09 3.35
N ASP A 34 -5.58 -18.73 4.51
CA ASP A 34 -6.45 -19.83 4.96
C ASP A 34 -7.93 -19.42 5.10
N ARG A 35 -8.19 -18.11 5.22
CA ARG A 35 -9.54 -17.53 5.37
C ARG A 35 -9.91 -16.61 4.20
N LEU A 36 -9.20 -16.73 3.08
CA LEU A 36 -9.37 -15.82 1.95
C LEU A 36 -10.78 -15.91 1.34
N ASP A 37 -11.37 -17.11 1.34
CA ASP A 37 -12.73 -17.34 0.81
C ASP A 37 -13.79 -16.50 1.55
N ASP A 38 -13.65 -16.34 2.87
CA ASP A 38 -14.55 -15.51 3.68
C ASP A 38 -14.38 -14.00 3.40
N LEU A 39 -13.19 -13.61 2.93
CA LEU A 39 -12.80 -12.21 2.71
C LEU A 39 -12.97 -11.79 1.25
N TRP A 40 -13.17 -12.73 0.33
CA TRP A 40 -13.28 -12.48 -1.12
C TRP A 40 -14.23 -11.34 -1.51
N PRO A 41 -15.41 -11.15 -0.87
CA PRO A 41 -16.30 -10.03 -1.21
C PRO A 41 -15.65 -8.66 -1.07
N PHE A 42 -14.65 -8.50 -0.20
CA PHE A 42 -13.96 -7.22 -0.01
C PHE A 42 -12.91 -6.95 -1.09
N ALA A 43 -12.47 -7.95 -1.87
CA ALA A 43 -11.55 -7.75 -2.99
C ALA A 43 -12.17 -6.91 -4.11
N VAL A 44 -13.51 -6.83 -4.17
CA VAL A 44 -14.25 -6.00 -5.13
C VAL A 44 -13.96 -4.50 -4.90
N VAL A 45 -13.75 -4.08 -3.65
CA VAL A 45 -13.52 -2.67 -3.31
C VAL A 45 -12.26 -2.11 -3.97
N PRO A 46 -11.05 -2.66 -3.75
CA PRO A 46 -9.85 -2.15 -4.41
C PRO A 46 -9.90 -2.28 -5.94
N LEU A 47 -10.65 -3.27 -6.47
CA LEU A 47 -10.85 -3.43 -7.91
C LEU A 47 -11.68 -2.28 -8.50
N ILE A 48 -12.84 -1.98 -7.89
CA ILE A 48 -13.70 -0.86 -8.32
C ILE A 48 -12.94 0.45 -8.21
N VAL A 49 -12.25 0.68 -7.09
CA VAL A 49 -11.49 1.94 -6.89
C VAL A 49 -10.38 2.07 -7.93
N SER A 50 -9.69 0.98 -8.27
CA SER A 50 -8.68 1.00 -9.34
C SER A 50 -9.29 1.33 -10.71
N LEU A 51 -10.50 0.85 -11.01
CA LEU A 51 -11.20 1.15 -12.26
C LEU A 51 -11.75 2.57 -12.35
N LEU A 52 -12.12 3.18 -11.22
CA LEU A 52 -12.62 4.56 -11.16
C LEU A 52 -11.53 5.59 -11.49
N GLU A 53 -10.25 5.21 -11.47
CA GLU A 53 -9.16 6.05 -11.95
C GLU A 53 -9.07 6.02 -13.49
N PHE A 54 -10.14 6.47 -14.15
CA PHE A 54 -10.37 6.37 -15.60
C PHE A 54 -9.21 6.89 -16.44
N GLU A 55 -8.53 7.94 -15.99
CA GLU A 55 -7.37 8.49 -16.66
C GLU A 55 -6.21 7.49 -16.71
N LYS A 56 -5.94 6.81 -15.59
CA LYS A 56 -4.88 5.80 -15.52
C LYS A 56 -5.26 4.55 -16.29
N VAL A 57 -6.54 4.15 -16.25
CA VAL A 57 -7.08 3.04 -17.06
C VAL A 57 -6.94 3.35 -18.54
N GLY A 58 -7.33 4.55 -18.99
CA GLY A 58 -7.21 4.98 -20.39
C GLY A 58 -5.76 4.98 -20.87
N ARG A 59 -4.81 5.41 -20.03
CA ARG A 59 -3.38 5.35 -20.35
C ARG A 59 -2.85 3.92 -20.40
N ALA A 60 -3.27 3.04 -19.48
CA ALA A 60 -2.85 1.63 -19.48
C ALA A 60 -3.42 0.82 -20.65
N LEU A 61 -4.59 1.20 -21.16
CA LEU A 61 -5.22 0.61 -22.34
C LEU A 61 -4.77 1.27 -23.66
N GLY A 62 -4.10 2.42 -23.59
CA GLY A 62 -3.61 3.15 -24.75
C GLY A 62 -2.46 2.43 -25.47
N PRO A 63 -2.10 2.87 -26.69
CA PRO A 63 -0.93 2.34 -27.40
C PRO A 63 0.30 2.47 -26.52
N ALA A 64 0.99 1.35 -26.27
CA ALA A 64 2.12 1.30 -25.35
C ALA A 64 3.19 2.32 -25.76
N GLY A 65 3.31 3.41 -24.99
CA GLY A 65 4.49 4.26 -25.03
C GLY A 65 5.69 3.47 -24.54
N SER A 66 6.85 3.65 -25.17
CA SER A 66 8.10 3.01 -24.74
C SER A 66 8.58 3.65 -23.44
N GLY A 67 8.15 3.12 -22.29
CA GLY A 67 8.57 3.61 -20.99
C GLY A 67 8.21 2.64 -19.86
N PHE A 68 9.22 2.22 -19.11
CA PHE A 68 9.05 1.51 -17.85
C PHE A 68 9.18 2.51 -16.71
N SER A 69 8.14 2.65 -15.88
CA SER A 69 8.17 3.51 -14.70
C SER A 69 7.98 2.67 -13.43
N ILE A 70 8.92 2.79 -12.50
CA ILE A 70 8.84 2.15 -11.19
C ILE A 70 8.18 3.16 -10.24
N ASN A 71 7.10 2.75 -9.56
CA ASN A 71 6.53 3.57 -8.49
C ASN A 71 7.08 3.12 -7.15
N LEU A 72 7.90 3.99 -6.54
CA LEU A 72 8.34 3.86 -5.14
C LEU A 72 7.51 4.83 -4.27
N GLU A 73 6.20 4.90 -4.48
CA GLU A 73 5.29 5.58 -3.55
C GLU A 73 5.37 4.84 -2.22
N LEU A 74 5.97 5.48 -1.21
CA LEU A 74 6.18 4.96 0.15
C LEU A 74 5.10 3.94 0.56
N LEU A 75 5.40 2.65 0.40
CA LEU A 75 4.47 1.52 0.55
C LEU A 75 4.26 1.18 2.03
N PHE A 76 4.05 2.20 2.85
CA PHE A 76 3.57 1.97 4.20
C PHE A 76 2.22 1.24 4.14
N PRO A 77 1.89 0.40 5.14
CA PRO A 77 0.60 -0.28 5.18
C PRO A 77 -0.52 0.74 5.08
N SER A 78 -1.22 0.72 3.93
CA SER A 78 -2.32 1.64 3.66
C SER A 78 -3.63 0.91 3.85
N PRO A 79 -4.64 1.61 4.39
CA PRO A 79 -5.96 1.03 4.58
C PRO A 79 -6.66 0.70 3.24
N LEU A 80 -6.20 1.26 2.12
CA LEU A 80 -6.65 0.88 0.78
C LEU A 80 -5.44 0.70 -0.15
N VAL A 81 -5.29 -0.51 -0.69
CA VAL A 81 -4.20 -0.87 -1.60
C VAL A 81 -4.82 -1.14 -2.98
N THR A 82 -4.61 -0.22 -3.92
CA THR A 82 -5.11 -0.29 -5.30
C THR A 82 -3.99 -0.67 -6.27
N LEU A 83 -4.34 -1.05 -7.51
CA LEU A 83 -3.36 -1.36 -8.56
C LEU A 83 -2.34 -0.22 -8.77
N TRP A 84 -2.83 1.02 -8.73
CA TRP A 84 -2.02 2.21 -9.03
C TRP A 84 -0.99 2.55 -7.96
N ARG A 85 -1.12 1.93 -6.78
CA ARG A 85 -0.07 1.98 -5.74
C ARG A 85 1.15 1.16 -6.14
N PHE A 86 0.96 0.16 -6.98
CA PHE A 86 2.02 -0.76 -7.42
C PHE A 86 2.57 -0.42 -8.79
N ALA A 87 1.74 0.07 -9.69
CA ALA A 87 2.12 0.32 -11.08
C ALA A 87 1.70 1.72 -11.53
N LYS A 88 2.57 2.41 -12.26
CA LYS A 88 2.21 3.62 -13.00
C LYS A 88 1.83 3.22 -14.43
N PRO A 89 0.78 3.83 -15.01
CA PRO A 89 0.49 3.62 -16.42
C PRO A 89 1.63 4.20 -17.29
N PRO A 90 1.84 3.67 -18.51
CA PRO A 90 2.83 4.20 -19.44
C PRO A 90 2.57 5.68 -19.75
N ASP A 91 3.65 6.43 -19.97
CA ASP A 91 3.53 7.80 -20.46
C ASP A 91 3.00 7.80 -21.91
N PRO A 92 2.17 8.80 -22.28
CA PRO A 92 1.71 8.91 -23.66
C PRO A 92 2.90 9.08 -24.61
N PRO A 93 2.84 8.52 -25.83
CA PRO A 93 3.89 8.71 -26.82
C PRO A 93 4.13 10.20 -27.03
N ARG A 94 5.39 10.65 -26.92
CA ARG A 94 5.76 12.04 -27.18
C ARG A 94 5.34 12.37 -28.60
N VAL A 95 4.37 13.27 -28.73
CA VAL A 95 4.09 13.90 -30.02
C VAL A 95 5.30 14.78 -30.32
N THR A 96 6.23 14.28 -31.13
CA THR A 96 7.20 15.15 -31.80
C THR A 96 6.39 16.06 -32.72
N THR A 97 6.01 17.23 -32.22
CA THR A 97 5.59 18.35 -33.06
C THR A 97 6.82 18.80 -33.86
N ARG A 98 7.17 18.03 -34.89
CA ARG A 98 8.02 18.55 -35.97
C ARG A 98 7.18 19.62 -36.64
N SER A 99 7.38 20.87 -36.23
CA SER A 99 6.81 22.04 -36.90
C SER A 99 7.17 21.95 -38.39
N PRO A 100 6.21 21.83 -39.33
CA PRO A 100 6.47 22.00 -40.75
C PRO A 100 6.52 23.51 -41.01
N ARG A 101 7.59 24.15 -40.58
CA ARG A 101 7.88 25.54 -40.90
C ARG A 101 9.37 25.73 -40.84
N ASP A 102 10.02 25.37 -41.94
CA ASP A 102 11.23 25.95 -42.50
C ASP A 102 11.66 25.07 -43.69
N GLU A 103 10.79 24.99 -44.69
CA GLU A 103 11.20 24.64 -46.06
C GLU A 103 11.51 25.98 -46.74
N PRO A 104 12.78 26.36 -46.95
CA PRO A 104 13.09 27.49 -47.79
C PRO A 104 12.67 27.15 -49.22
N PHE A 105 11.80 27.98 -49.78
CA PHE A 105 11.43 27.97 -51.19
C PHE A 105 12.70 27.91 -52.07
N GLY A 106 13.04 26.72 -52.55
CA GLY A 106 14.14 26.44 -53.46
C GLY A 106 13.58 26.02 -54.81
N SER A 107 13.55 26.98 -55.73
CA SER A 107 13.22 26.87 -57.14
C SER A 107 13.70 25.57 -57.82
N SER A 108 12.82 24.99 -58.62
CA SER A 108 13.14 24.02 -59.66
C SER A 108 14.27 24.54 -60.57
N SER A 109 15.44 23.92 -60.51
CA SER A 109 16.47 24.10 -61.53
C SER A 109 16.75 22.76 -62.18
N PHE A 110 16.61 22.78 -63.50
CA PHE A 110 16.86 21.71 -64.44
C PHE A 110 18.28 21.14 -64.30
N GLY A 111 18.41 19.84 -64.51
CA GLY A 111 19.68 19.14 -64.51
C GLY A 111 20.59 19.61 -65.65
N GLU A 112 21.81 19.98 -65.28
CA GLU A 112 22.93 20.17 -66.19
C GLU A 112 24.11 19.36 -65.62
N SER A 113 24.53 18.37 -66.38
CA SER A 113 25.62 17.44 -66.06
C SER A 113 26.98 18.03 -66.44
N THR A 114 27.96 18.02 -65.53
CA THR A 114 29.39 17.81 -65.87
C THR A 114 30.24 17.50 -64.63
N PRO A 115 31.25 16.61 -64.73
CA PRO A 115 32.14 16.22 -63.62
C PRO A 115 33.50 16.94 -63.71
N SER A 116 34.09 17.35 -62.58
CA SER A 116 35.56 17.47 -62.48
C SER A 116 36.05 17.67 -61.04
N GLY A 117 36.91 16.73 -60.63
CA GLY A 117 38.12 16.84 -59.79
C GLY A 117 38.26 17.91 -58.70
N GLY A 118 38.51 17.45 -57.47
CA GLY A 118 39.11 18.25 -56.41
C GLY A 118 39.32 17.46 -55.12
N SER A 119 40.52 16.93 -54.94
CA SER A 119 40.99 16.09 -53.82
C SER A 119 41.10 16.84 -52.48
N SER A 120 40.54 16.26 -51.41
CA SER A 120 41.08 16.34 -50.04
C SER A 120 40.59 15.16 -49.19
N THR A 121 41.47 14.19 -48.97
CA THR A 121 41.44 13.23 -47.82
C THR A 121 41.80 14.03 -46.54
N PRO A 122 41.48 13.65 -45.27
CA PRO A 122 41.17 12.32 -44.70
C PRO A 122 39.87 12.33 -43.87
N THR A 123 39.30 11.25 -43.31
CA THR A 123 39.86 10.30 -42.36
C THR A 123 38.75 9.26 -42.12
N GLY A 124 39.08 7.98 -42.15
CA GLY A 124 38.16 6.94 -41.70
C GLY A 124 37.96 7.02 -40.19
N SER A 125 36.71 6.91 -39.74
CA SER A 125 36.39 6.27 -38.47
C SER A 125 35.09 5.50 -38.65
N ILE A 126 35.23 4.18 -38.77
CA ILE A 126 34.16 3.22 -38.60
C ILE A 126 33.91 3.10 -37.10
N GLY A 127 32.63 3.19 -36.71
CA GLY A 127 32.11 2.60 -35.47
C GLY A 127 32.33 3.39 -34.19
N SER A 128 31.26 3.98 -33.67
CA SER A 128 31.02 4.12 -32.24
C SER A 128 29.60 4.63 -32.02
N GLY A 129 28.84 3.92 -31.20
CA GLY A 129 27.53 4.36 -30.73
C GLY A 129 27.67 5.67 -29.97
N ALA A 130 27.44 6.78 -30.65
CA ALA A 130 27.14 8.04 -30.00
C ALA A 130 25.64 8.02 -29.70
N THR A 131 25.28 7.47 -28.55
CA THR A 131 24.11 7.95 -27.81
C THR A 131 24.32 9.45 -27.62
N ASP A 132 23.70 10.24 -28.48
CA ASP A 132 23.42 11.63 -28.21
C ASP A 132 22.47 11.64 -27.00
N LEU A 133 23.08 11.57 -25.81
CA LEU A 133 22.38 11.65 -24.54
C LEU A 133 22.12 13.13 -24.31
N THR A 134 21.12 13.65 -25.02
CA THR A 134 20.50 14.93 -24.69
C THR A 134 19.87 14.75 -23.31
N ILE A 135 20.59 15.12 -22.25
CA ILE A 135 20.02 15.30 -20.92
C ILE A 135 19.16 16.57 -21.02
N GLU A 136 17.98 16.44 -21.60
CA GLU A 136 16.91 17.40 -21.34
C GLU A 136 16.47 17.19 -19.90
N THR A 137 17.08 17.92 -18.99
CA THR A 137 16.50 18.17 -17.67
C THR A 137 15.09 18.70 -17.88
N PRO A 138 14.02 17.97 -17.53
CA PRO A 138 12.65 18.47 -17.62
C PRO A 138 12.42 19.34 -16.39
N VAL A 139 13.15 20.45 -16.30
CA VAL A 139 12.82 21.60 -15.46
C VAL A 139 12.62 22.79 -16.37
N GLY A 140 11.74 22.63 -17.37
CA GLY A 140 10.93 23.77 -17.76
C GLY A 140 10.08 24.09 -16.52
N PRO A 141 10.26 25.25 -15.85
CA PRO A 141 9.34 25.63 -14.81
C PRO A 141 7.95 25.58 -15.42
N LEU A 142 7.11 24.69 -14.92
CA LEU A 142 5.69 24.78 -15.15
C LEU A 142 5.29 26.08 -14.46
N GLU A 143 5.38 27.19 -15.17
CA GLU A 143 4.92 28.50 -14.75
C GLU A 143 3.40 28.40 -14.69
N ILE A 144 2.89 27.76 -13.63
CA ILE A 144 1.50 27.94 -13.24
C ILE A 144 1.44 29.43 -12.87
N PRO A 145 0.74 30.28 -13.64
CA PRO A 145 0.68 31.69 -13.32
C PRO A 145 0.05 31.82 -11.95
N PHE A 146 0.83 32.21 -10.94
CA PHE A 146 0.40 32.24 -9.55
C PHE A 146 -0.75 33.24 -9.34
N GLU A 147 -0.91 34.22 -10.25
CA GLU A 147 -2.08 35.08 -10.34
C GLU A 147 -3.41 34.33 -10.59
N ALA A 148 -3.37 33.11 -11.13
CA ALA A 148 -4.56 32.28 -11.32
C ALA A 148 -4.98 31.50 -10.05
N ILE A 149 -4.13 31.44 -9.01
CA ILE A 149 -4.48 30.83 -7.72
C ILE A 149 -5.20 31.88 -6.86
N GLY A 150 -6.42 32.24 -7.29
CA GLY A 150 -7.31 33.09 -6.51
C GLY A 150 -7.84 32.38 -5.26
N PRO A 151 -8.46 33.12 -4.32
CA PRO A 151 -9.15 32.54 -3.17
C PRO A 151 -10.26 31.56 -3.58
N GLU A 152 -10.84 31.75 -4.77
CA GLU A 152 -11.80 30.83 -5.38
C GLU A 152 -11.18 29.46 -5.68
N THR A 153 -9.99 29.41 -6.29
CA THR A 153 -9.26 28.17 -6.57
C THR A 153 -8.94 27.42 -5.28
N ILE A 154 -8.53 28.14 -4.22
CA ILE A 154 -8.27 27.56 -2.90
C ILE A 154 -9.55 26.99 -2.30
N ALA A 155 -10.68 27.70 -2.41
CA ALA A 155 -11.97 27.23 -1.93
C ALA A 155 -12.42 25.95 -2.67
N TRP A 156 -12.23 25.88 -3.99
CA TRP A 156 -12.49 24.68 -4.78
C TRP A 156 -11.60 23.51 -4.39
N ILE A 157 -10.29 23.74 -4.23
CA ILE A 157 -9.34 22.70 -3.77
C ILE A 157 -9.77 22.19 -2.40
N GLY A 158 -10.09 23.08 -1.47
CA GLY A 158 -10.58 22.73 -0.13
C GLY A 158 -11.88 21.92 -0.18
N LEU A 159 -12.83 22.31 -1.02
CA LEU A 159 -14.09 21.59 -1.21
C LEU A 159 -13.87 20.19 -1.79
N VAL A 160 -13.05 20.07 -2.84
CA VAL A 160 -12.71 18.77 -3.46
C VAL A 160 -12.03 17.86 -2.44
N LEU A 161 -11.08 18.38 -1.67
CA LEU A 161 -10.41 17.62 -0.61
C LEU A 161 -11.38 17.20 0.49
N ALA A 162 -12.33 18.05 0.88
CA ALA A 162 -13.33 17.71 1.88
C ALA A 162 -14.27 16.61 1.38
N VAL A 163 -14.78 16.72 0.14
CA VAL A 163 -15.60 15.69 -0.49
C VAL A 163 -14.83 14.37 -0.59
N TYR A 164 -13.57 14.42 -1.04
CA TYR A 164 -12.69 13.26 -1.10
C TYR A 164 -12.50 12.63 0.29
N ALA A 165 -12.23 13.43 1.32
CA ALA A 165 -12.04 12.95 2.69
C ALA A 165 -13.28 12.24 3.23
N VAL A 166 -14.48 12.77 2.93
CA VAL A 166 -15.77 12.16 3.29
C VAL A 166 -15.96 10.82 2.59
N LEU A 167 -15.85 10.80 1.26
CA LEU A 167 -16.03 9.59 0.46
C LEU A 167 -15.02 8.51 0.83
N SER A 168 -13.75 8.89 0.98
CA SER A 168 -12.68 8.01 1.42
C SER A 168 -12.94 7.48 2.84
N GLY A 169 -13.38 8.33 3.78
CA GLY A 169 -13.65 7.89 5.15
C GLY A 169 -14.80 6.89 5.25
N ILE A 170 -15.87 7.09 4.48
CA ILE A 170 -17.00 6.14 4.36
C ILE A 170 -16.52 4.82 3.75
N LEU A 171 -15.77 4.89 2.65
CA LEU A 171 -15.24 3.72 1.97
C LEU A 171 -14.33 2.88 2.88
N LEU A 172 -13.41 3.55 3.57
CA LEU A 172 -12.50 2.92 4.53
C LEU A 172 -13.25 2.31 5.72
N ALA A 173 -14.30 2.97 6.22
CA ALA A 173 -15.10 2.45 7.33
C ALA A 173 -15.81 1.13 6.96
N GLY A 174 -16.38 1.06 5.76
CA GLY A 174 -17.00 -0.15 5.26
C GLY A 174 -15.98 -1.25 4.97
N TYR A 175 -14.87 -0.90 4.34
CA TYR A 175 -13.82 -1.83 3.95
C TYR A 175 -13.07 -2.42 5.15
N LEU A 176 -12.46 -1.59 6.00
CA LEU A 176 -11.70 -2.06 7.16
C LEU A 176 -12.61 -2.69 8.20
N GLY A 177 -13.73 -2.05 8.51
CA GLY A 177 -14.70 -2.58 9.48
C GLY A 177 -15.29 -3.91 9.02
N GLY A 178 -15.51 -4.10 7.72
CA GLY A 178 -15.95 -5.38 7.17
C GLY A 178 -14.92 -6.49 7.30
N ILE A 179 -13.65 -6.19 6.99
CA ILE A 179 -12.53 -7.14 7.11
C ILE A 179 -12.32 -7.54 8.56
N ASP A 180 -12.23 -6.58 9.49
CA ASP A 180 -12.01 -6.86 10.91
C ASP A 180 -13.12 -7.76 11.49
N ARG A 181 -14.39 -7.46 11.22
CA ARG A 181 -15.51 -8.29 11.67
C ARG A 181 -15.46 -9.71 11.11
N ARG A 182 -15.12 -9.88 9.83
CA ARG A 182 -14.95 -11.22 9.25
C ARG A 182 -13.76 -11.97 9.85
N LEU A 183 -12.66 -11.29 10.10
CA LEU A 183 -11.52 -11.88 10.82
C LEU A 183 -11.90 -12.31 12.25
N ARG A 184 -12.87 -11.65 12.90
CA ARG A 184 -13.44 -12.08 14.19
C ARG A 184 -14.51 -13.18 14.10
N GLY A 185 -14.91 -13.58 12.90
CA GLY A 185 -15.99 -14.56 12.69
C GLY A 185 -17.40 -13.97 12.82
N GLU A 186 -17.52 -12.64 12.83
CA GLU A 186 -18.82 -11.96 12.92
C GLU A 186 -19.51 -11.81 11.56
N PRO A 187 -20.84 -11.63 11.52
CA PRO A 187 -21.56 -11.32 10.29
C PRO A 187 -21.21 -9.93 9.75
N ILE A 188 -21.27 -9.78 8.41
CA ILE A 188 -21.04 -8.50 7.74
C ILE A 188 -22.21 -7.57 8.02
N ALA A 189 -21.94 -6.44 8.68
CA ALA A 189 -22.93 -5.40 8.94
C ALA A 189 -22.37 -4.02 8.56
N ILE A 190 -22.28 -3.75 7.25
CA ILE A 190 -21.66 -2.54 6.68
C ILE A 190 -22.24 -1.27 7.30
N GLY A 191 -23.57 -1.19 7.46
CA GLY A 191 -24.22 -0.01 8.05
C GLY A 191 -23.71 0.31 9.46
N SER A 192 -23.53 -0.73 10.29
CA SER A 192 -22.97 -0.54 11.64
C SER A 192 -21.50 -0.10 11.61
N CYS A 193 -20.70 -0.66 10.69
CA CYS A 193 -19.31 -0.25 10.49
C CYS A 193 -19.21 1.21 10.03
N LEU A 194 -20.10 1.65 9.13
CA LEU A 194 -20.15 3.04 8.67
C LEU A 194 -20.47 4.00 9.82
N VAL A 195 -21.51 3.71 10.61
CA VAL A 195 -21.89 4.57 11.73
C VAL A 195 -20.81 4.62 12.80
N ALA A 196 -20.15 3.49 13.08
CA ALA A 196 -19.10 3.40 14.10
C ALA A 196 -17.80 4.09 13.68
N TYR A 197 -17.34 3.87 12.44
CA TYR A 197 -15.98 4.20 12.01
C TYR A 197 -15.88 5.40 11.06
N ALA A 198 -16.91 5.69 10.25
CA ALA A 198 -16.82 6.74 9.24
C ALA A 198 -16.52 8.12 9.84
N PRO A 199 -17.16 8.60 10.93
CA PRO A 199 -16.86 9.92 11.47
C PRO A 199 -15.38 10.10 11.85
N ARG A 200 -14.76 9.05 12.41
CA ARG A 200 -13.35 9.06 12.83
C ARG A 200 -12.41 9.05 11.63
N LEU A 201 -12.72 8.23 10.62
CA LEU A 201 -11.94 8.13 9.39
C LEU A 201 -12.07 9.38 8.51
N VAL A 202 -13.25 9.99 8.44
CA VAL A 202 -13.45 11.29 7.78
C VAL A 202 -12.64 12.38 8.48
N LEU A 203 -12.71 12.45 9.81
CA LEU A 203 -11.90 13.40 10.58
C LEU A 203 -10.40 13.19 10.35
N TYR A 204 -9.95 11.94 10.34
CA TYR A 204 -8.56 11.59 10.02
C TYR A 204 -8.15 12.08 8.63
N ASN A 205 -8.95 11.81 7.60
CA ASN A 205 -8.66 12.24 6.23
C ASN A 205 -8.64 13.76 6.09
N LEU A 206 -9.51 14.48 6.81
CA LEU A 206 -9.50 15.94 6.86
C LEU A 206 -8.23 16.49 7.51
N VAL A 207 -7.78 15.88 8.62
CA VAL A 207 -6.53 16.26 9.29
C VAL A 207 -5.33 16.01 8.40
N VAL A 208 -5.26 14.84 7.73
CA VAL A 208 -4.17 14.52 6.79
C VAL A 208 -4.17 15.48 5.60
N SER A 209 -5.34 15.77 5.02
CA SER A 209 -5.48 16.71 3.90
C SER A 209 -5.08 18.13 4.30
N GLY A 210 -5.50 18.59 5.48
CA GLY A 210 -5.11 19.90 6.01
C GLY A 210 -3.61 19.98 6.30
N ALA A 211 -3.01 18.93 6.86
CA ALA A 211 -1.56 18.84 7.08
C ALA A 211 -0.78 18.83 5.75
N PHE A 212 -1.30 18.15 4.73
CA PHE A 212 -0.72 18.17 3.38
C PHE A 212 -0.75 19.57 2.77
N LEU A 213 -1.91 20.25 2.80
CA LEU A 213 -2.03 21.63 2.32
C LEU A 213 -1.04 22.57 3.03
N LEU A 214 -0.98 22.49 4.36
CA LEU A 214 -0.04 23.27 5.17
C LEU A 214 1.41 22.97 4.80
N GLY A 215 1.75 21.69 4.65
CA GLY A 215 3.09 21.24 4.25
C GLY A 215 3.50 21.77 2.88
N VAL A 216 2.62 21.69 1.89
CA VAL A 216 2.84 22.25 0.54
C VAL A 216 3.05 23.76 0.63
N SER A 217 2.22 24.49 1.39
CA SER A 217 2.39 25.93 1.58
C SER A 217 3.75 26.28 2.21
N ILE A 218 4.21 25.52 3.20
CA ILE A 218 5.50 25.74 3.87
C ILE A 218 6.68 25.48 2.92
N VAL A 219 6.65 24.36 2.20
CA VAL A 219 7.70 24.01 1.22
C VAL A 219 7.76 25.04 0.10
N PHE A 220 6.62 25.57 -0.32
CA PHE A 220 6.56 26.64 -1.31
C PHE A 220 7.19 27.94 -0.79
N LEU A 221 6.94 28.30 0.47
CA LEU A 221 7.53 29.48 1.09
C LEU A 221 9.04 29.34 1.33
N VAL A 222 9.51 28.13 1.62
CA VAL A 222 10.91 27.83 1.90
C VAL A 222 11.35 26.60 1.09
N PRO A 223 11.77 26.77 -0.18
CA PRO A 223 12.11 25.66 -1.08
C PRO A 223 13.20 24.73 -0.53
N LEU A 224 14.11 25.25 0.32
CA LEU A 224 15.14 24.45 0.98
C LEU A 224 14.57 23.34 1.88
N LEU A 225 13.34 23.52 2.41
CA LEU A 225 12.64 22.48 3.17
C LEU A 225 12.24 21.28 2.31
N PHE A 226 12.25 21.38 0.98
CA PHE A 226 11.89 20.27 0.11
C PHE A 226 12.75 19.02 0.36
N LEU A 227 14.07 19.18 0.52
CA LEU A 227 14.96 18.04 0.84
C LEU A 227 14.63 17.41 2.19
N LEU A 228 14.18 18.21 3.17
CA LEU A 228 13.79 17.73 4.49
C LEU A 228 12.36 17.16 4.52
N ALA A 229 11.50 17.60 3.61
CA ALA A 229 10.11 17.15 3.54
C ALA A 229 10.02 15.65 3.27
N VAL A 230 10.87 15.11 2.39
CA VAL A 230 10.89 13.68 2.07
C VAL A 230 11.11 12.80 3.31
N PRO A 231 12.21 12.91 4.07
CA PRO A 231 12.42 12.09 5.26
C PRO A 231 11.38 12.33 6.35
N VAL A 232 10.86 13.56 6.49
CA VAL A 232 9.78 13.87 7.43
C VAL A 232 8.49 13.16 7.03
N ILE A 233 8.12 13.16 5.75
CA ILE A 233 6.95 12.45 5.24
C ILE A 233 7.10 10.94 5.44
N VAL A 234 8.29 10.38 5.19
CA VAL A 234 8.59 8.96 5.48
C VAL A 234 8.36 8.64 6.95
N LEU A 235 8.91 9.46 7.85
CA LEU A 235 8.79 9.27 9.29
C LEU A 235 7.34 9.40 9.76
N LEU A 236 6.62 10.42 9.30
CA LEU A 236 5.20 10.63 9.62
C LEU A 236 4.34 9.48 9.09
N GLY A 237 4.62 9.01 7.87
CA GLY A 237 3.96 7.85 7.27
C GLY A 237 4.14 6.59 8.12
N TYR A 238 5.36 6.31 8.57
CA TYR A 238 5.62 5.20 9.49
C TYR A 238 4.93 5.37 10.84
N VAL A 239 5.01 6.56 11.45
CA VAL A 239 4.45 6.80 12.80
C VAL A 239 2.93 6.74 12.81
N PHE A 240 2.28 7.18 11.73
CA PHE A 240 0.81 7.31 11.66
C PHE A 240 0.10 6.25 10.81
N TYR A 241 0.80 5.35 10.11
CA TYR A 241 0.12 4.26 9.37
C TYR A 241 -0.83 3.42 10.23
N PRO A 242 -0.57 3.12 11.53
CA PRO A 242 -1.48 2.32 12.34
C PRO A 242 -2.82 3.00 12.64
N VAL A 243 -2.86 4.34 12.67
CA VAL A 243 -4.03 5.12 13.11
C VAL A 243 -5.37 4.69 12.49
N PRO A 244 -5.53 4.61 11.16
CA PRO A 244 -6.79 4.19 10.54
C PRO A 244 -7.20 2.77 10.94
N PHE A 245 -6.24 1.87 11.17
CA PHE A 245 -6.51 0.50 11.62
C PHE A 245 -6.91 0.46 13.10
N LEU A 246 -6.30 1.29 13.96
CA LEU A 246 -6.62 1.37 15.39
C LEU A 246 -8.05 1.84 15.66
N PHE A 247 -8.61 2.68 14.77
CA PHE A 247 -10.02 3.06 14.90
C PHE A 247 -10.98 1.89 14.79
N VAL A 248 -10.59 0.84 14.05
CA VAL A 248 -11.40 -0.32 13.76
C VAL A 248 -11.08 -1.47 14.71
N VAL A 249 -9.79 -1.77 14.89
CA VAL A 249 -9.33 -2.94 15.66
C VAL A 249 -9.58 -2.79 17.16
N ASP A 250 -9.39 -1.58 17.70
CA ASP A 250 -9.47 -1.32 19.15
C ASP A 250 -10.61 -0.37 19.51
N ASP A 251 -11.46 -0.02 18.53
CA ASP A 251 -12.49 1.01 18.66
C ASP A 251 -11.94 2.32 19.27
N ALA A 252 -10.65 2.62 19.06
CA ALA A 252 -9.96 3.68 19.78
C ALA A 252 -10.54 5.06 19.45
N PRO A 253 -10.74 5.94 20.45
CA PRO A 253 -11.13 7.32 20.19
C PRO A 253 -10.00 8.05 19.50
N PHE A 254 -10.35 9.09 18.73
CA PHE A 254 -9.42 9.79 17.83
C PHE A 254 -8.04 10.06 18.47
N ARG A 255 -8.01 10.75 19.61
CA ARG A 255 -6.74 11.11 20.28
C ARG A 255 -5.98 9.90 20.84
N ALA A 256 -6.68 8.88 21.32
CA ALA A 256 -6.04 7.69 21.85
C ALA A 256 -5.36 6.89 20.73
N ALA A 257 -5.98 6.81 19.55
CA ALA A 257 -5.38 6.13 18.40
C ALA A 257 -4.05 6.76 17.99
N PHE A 258 -3.94 8.10 17.94
CA PHE A 258 -2.67 8.77 17.63
C PHE A 258 -1.60 8.51 18.68
N ARG A 259 -1.95 8.61 19.97
CA ARG A 259 -1.01 8.33 21.07
C ARG A 259 -0.54 6.88 21.04
N GLN A 260 -1.47 5.96 20.81
CA GLN A 260 -1.19 4.54 20.71
C GLN A 260 -0.30 4.24 19.49
N SER A 261 -0.58 4.87 18.34
CA SER A 261 0.24 4.77 17.13
C SER A 261 1.69 5.18 17.37
N VAL A 262 1.92 6.30 18.07
CA VAL A 262 3.26 6.73 18.47
C VAL A 262 3.90 5.72 19.42
N ARG A 263 3.18 5.22 20.43
CA ARG A 263 3.70 4.19 21.36
C ARG A 263 4.13 2.92 20.62
N LEU A 264 3.28 2.43 19.72
CA LEU A 264 3.53 1.23 18.91
C LEU A 264 4.76 1.37 18.02
N THR A 265 4.93 2.52 17.38
CA THR A 265 6.01 2.74 16.40
C THR A 265 7.33 3.12 17.05
N THR A 266 7.29 3.77 18.22
CA THR A 266 8.50 4.11 19.01
C THR A 266 9.02 2.94 19.85
N ALA A 267 8.16 2.00 20.27
CA ALA A 267 8.58 0.79 20.97
C ALA A 267 9.51 -0.11 20.12
N GLY A 268 9.46 0.04 18.78
CA GLY A 268 10.31 -0.69 17.86
C GLY A 268 10.02 -2.19 17.79
N GLY A 269 10.95 -2.96 17.22
CA GLY A 269 10.89 -4.43 17.19
C GLY A 269 9.80 -4.99 16.26
N PRO A 270 8.73 -5.65 16.77
CA PRO A 270 7.76 -6.35 15.93
C PRO A 270 7.03 -5.47 14.92
N VAL A 271 6.65 -4.25 15.31
CA VAL A 271 5.94 -3.30 14.43
C VAL A 271 6.83 -2.83 13.29
N LEU A 272 8.10 -2.52 13.59
CA LEU A 272 9.09 -2.16 12.57
C LEU A 272 9.37 -3.34 11.64
N SER A 273 9.61 -4.54 12.20
CA SER A 273 9.86 -5.74 11.41
C SER A 273 8.67 -6.08 10.50
N PHE A 274 7.44 -5.96 10.98
CA PHE A 274 6.24 -6.17 10.18
C PHE A 274 6.15 -5.14 9.04
N ALA A 275 6.35 -3.86 9.35
CA ALA A 275 6.34 -2.80 8.35
C ALA A 275 7.43 -2.98 7.26
N LEU A 276 8.63 -3.42 7.64
CA LEU A 276 9.72 -3.70 6.70
C LEU A 276 9.41 -4.88 5.78
N TRP A 277 8.83 -5.97 6.30
CA TRP A 277 8.39 -7.10 5.47
C TRP A 277 7.24 -6.71 4.55
N HIS A 278 6.28 -5.93 5.05
CA HIS A 278 5.19 -5.40 4.24
C HIS A 278 5.71 -4.52 3.10
N LEU A 279 6.67 -3.63 3.40
CA LEU A 279 7.34 -2.79 2.42
C LEU A 279 8.09 -3.65 1.39
N ALA A 280 8.84 -4.66 1.82
CA ALA A 280 9.57 -5.56 0.92
C ALA A 280 8.63 -6.30 -0.04
N VAL A 281 7.51 -6.85 0.46
CA VAL A 281 6.49 -7.49 -0.39
C VAL A 281 5.89 -6.48 -1.35
N GLY A 282 5.54 -5.28 -0.87
CA GLY A 282 5.00 -4.23 -1.72
C GLY A 282 5.96 -3.85 -2.86
N ILE A 283 7.27 -3.76 -2.60
CA ILE A 283 8.29 -3.44 -3.61
C ILE A 283 8.37 -4.56 -4.65
N VAL A 284 8.44 -5.81 -4.22
CA VAL A 284 8.49 -6.97 -5.12
C VAL A 284 7.23 -7.05 -5.97
N SER A 285 6.05 -6.88 -5.35
CA SER A 285 4.78 -6.85 -6.04
C SER A 285 4.69 -5.69 -7.02
N SER A 286 5.15 -4.48 -6.64
CA SER A 286 5.21 -3.31 -7.52
C SER A 286 6.00 -3.60 -8.80
N LEU A 287 7.16 -4.25 -8.68
CA LEU A 287 7.96 -4.62 -9.84
C LEU A 287 7.22 -5.56 -10.79
N VAL A 288 6.58 -6.60 -10.24
CA VAL A 288 5.81 -7.58 -11.01
C VAL A 288 4.60 -6.95 -11.67
N LEU A 289 3.79 -6.21 -10.90
CA LEU A 289 2.58 -5.54 -11.39
C LEU A 289 2.90 -4.47 -12.44
N SER A 290 4.00 -3.72 -12.25
CA SER A 290 4.46 -2.74 -13.25
C SER A 290 4.81 -3.42 -14.57
N LEU A 291 5.51 -4.57 -14.52
CA LEU A 291 5.82 -5.35 -15.72
C LEU A 291 4.55 -5.80 -16.47
N PHE A 292 3.53 -6.27 -15.73
CA PHE A 292 2.24 -6.64 -16.33
C PHE A 292 1.52 -5.44 -16.95
N VAL A 293 1.46 -4.30 -16.26
CA VAL A 293 0.81 -3.09 -16.81
C VAL A 293 1.53 -2.58 -18.06
N SER A 294 2.87 -2.66 -18.09
CA SER A 294 3.67 -2.30 -19.27
C SER A 294 3.48 -3.24 -20.47
N ALA A 295 2.92 -4.45 -20.28
CA ALA A 295 2.66 -5.40 -21.36
C ALA A 295 1.39 -5.08 -22.19
N GLY A 296 0.74 -3.93 -21.93
CA GLY A 296 -0.46 -3.47 -22.64
C GLY A 296 -1.76 -4.02 -22.04
N GLY A 297 -2.86 -3.92 -22.79
CA GLY A 297 -4.21 -4.14 -22.25
C GLY A 297 -4.45 -5.50 -21.58
N ALA A 298 -3.93 -6.59 -22.13
CA ALA A 298 -4.06 -7.92 -21.52
C ALA A 298 -3.25 -8.04 -20.21
N GLY A 299 -2.05 -7.46 -20.18
CA GLY A 299 -1.23 -7.41 -18.99
C GLY A 299 -1.84 -6.54 -17.90
N PHE A 300 -2.46 -5.41 -18.27
CA PHE A 300 -3.25 -4.59 -17.34
C PHE A 300 -4.38 -5.38 -16.68
N LEU A 301 -5.14 -6.19 -17.43
CA LEU A 301 -6.21 -7.02 -16.84
C LEU A 301 -5.66 -8.04 -15.84
N LEU A 302 -4.54 -8.70 -16.16
CA LEU A 302 -3.88 -9.62 -15.24
C LEU A 302 -3.37 -8.90 -13.98
N ALA A 303 -2.78 -7.72 -14.15
CA ALA A 303 -2.33 -6.88 -13.05
C ALA A 303 -3.50 -6.47 -12.14
N LEU A 304 -4.63 -6.06 -12.73
CA LEU A 304 -5.83 -5.68 -11.99
C LEU A 304 -6.37 -6.85 -11.17
N ILE A 305 -6.56 -8.02 -11.81
CA ILE A 305 -7.07 -9.24 -11.15
C ILE A 305 -6.12 -9.70 -10.03
N GLY A 306 -4.81 -9.64 -10.25
CA GLY A 306 -3.81 -10.02 -9.25
C GLY A 306 -3.67 -9.03 -8.09
N SER A 307 -3.87 -7.73 -8.34
CA SER A 307 -3.69 -6.68 -7.34
C SER A 307 -4.76 -6.69 -6.25
N ALA A 308 -6.01 -7.06 -6.58
CA ALA A 308 -7.12 -7.07 -5.65
C ALA A 308 -6.95 -8.06 -4.48
N PRO A 309 -6.68 -9.36 -4.71
CA PRO A 309 -6.44 -10.30 -3.62
C PRO A 309 -5.14 -9.98 -2.87
N LEU A 310 -4.11 -9.51 -3.57
CA LEU A 310 -2.85 -9.10 -2.94
C LEU A 310 -3.09 -7.95 -1.95
N GLY A 311 -3.77 -6.88 -2.37
CA GLY A 311 -4.08 -5.74 -1.52
C GLY A 311 -4.97 -6.12 -0.33
N LEU A 312 -5.93 -7.02 -0.55
CA LEU A 312 -6.78 -7.55 0.51
C LEU A 312 -5.97 -8.34 1.54
N VAL A 313 -5.12 -9.28 1.10
CA VAL A 313 -4.29 -10.09 2.00
C VAL A 313 -3.37 -9.19 2.83
N LEU A 314 -2.73 -8.20 2.21
CA LEU A 314 -1.85 -7.25 2.89
C LEU A 314 -2.60 -6.40 3.93
N THR A 315 -3.81 -5.94 3.61
CA THR A 315 -4.65 -5.16 4.53
C THR A 315 -5.12 -6.03 5.71
N ALA A 316 -5.66 -7.21 5.42
CA ALA A 316 -6.14 -8.15 6.43
C ALA A 316 -5.01 -8.67 7.34
N ALA A 317 -3.81 -8.90 6.80
CA ALA A 317 -2.64 -9.28 7.59
C ALA A 317 -2.23 -8.15 8.54
N THR A 318 -2.34 -6.89 8.12
CA THR A 318 -2.07 -5.72 8.97
C THR A 318 -3.08 -5.61 10.11
N ILE A 319 -4.37 -5.84 9.83
CA ILE A 319 -5.44 -5.89 10.84
C ILE A 319 -5.18 -7.04 11.84
N SER A 320 -4.89 -8.25 11.34
CA SER A 320 -4.60 -9.41 12.19
C SER A 320 -3.37 -9.19 13.07
N PHE A 321 -2.32 -8.56 12.55
CA PHE A 321 -1.11 -8.23 13.29
C PHE A 321 -1.39 -7.23 14.42
N LEU A 322 -2.05 -6.11 14.10
CA LEU A 322 -2.36 -5.09 15.09
C LEU A 322 -3.29 -5.62 16.18
N TRP A 323 -4.26 -6.46 15.83
CA TRP A 323 -5.15 -7.08 16.80
C TRP A 323 -4.40 -7.98 17.78
N GLU A 324 -3.56 -8.89 17.29
CA GLU A 324 -2.76 -9.80 18.14
C GLU A 324 -1.75 -9.02 19.01
N PHE A 325 -1.14 -7.98 18.45
CA PHE A 325 -0.20 -7.12 19.19
C PHE A 325 -0.89 -6.33 20.31
N LEU A 326 -2.09 -5.81 20.07
CA LEU A 326 -2.84 -5.08 21.10
C LEU A 326 -3.37 -6.00 22.20
N GLU A 327 -3.77 -7.23 21.85
CA GLU A 327 -4.23 -8.20 22.84
C GLU A 327 -3.09 -8.68 23.75
N SER A 328 -1.88 -8.83 23.21
CA SER A 328 -0.69 -9.22 23.99
C SER A 328 -0.13 -8.10 24.88
N ASP A 329 -0.35 -6.83 24.54
CA ASP A 329 0.07 -5.66 25.33
C ASP A 329 -0.97 -5.25 26.39
N ARG A 330 -2.15 -5.89 26.43
CA ARG A 330 -3.11 -5.70 27.51
C ARG A 330 -2.58 -6.43 28.75
N PRO A 331 -2.32 -5.71 29.86
CA PRO A 331 -1.93 -6.37 31.10
C PRO A 331 -3.04 -7.35 31.49
N GLU A 332 -2.67 -8.54 31.97
CA GLU A 332 -3.57 -9.56 32.53
C GLU A 332 -4.29 -9.03 33.79
N SER A 333 -5.08 -7.96 33.66
CA SER A 333 -5.90 -7.40 34.73
C SER A 333 -7.23 -8.12 34.73
N THR A 334 -7.19 -9.40 35.10
CA THR A 334 -8.14 -10.10 35.96
C THR A 334 -7.80 -11.59 35.89
N GLY A 335 -7.03 -12.05 36.87
CA GLY A 335 -6.93 -13.47 37.16
C GLY A 335 -8.33 -14.04 37.37
N ARG A 336 -8.88 -14.63 36.31
CA ARG A 336 -9.92 -15.64 36.45
C ARG A 336 -9.16 -16.94 36.66
N PRO A 337 -9.21 -17.57 37.84
CA PRO A 337 -8.62 -18.88 37.98
C PRO A 337 -9.25 -19.77 36.92
N ARG A 338 -8.39 -20.30 36.05
CA ARG A 338 -8.72 -21.38 35.14
C ARG A 338 -9.08 -22.55 36.06
N ASN A 339 -10.34 -22.62 36.47
CA ASN A 339 -10.84 -23.71 37.29
C ASN A 339 -10.62 -24.98 36.47
N GLY A 340 -9.53 -25.65 36.80
CA GLY A 340 -9.28 -27.02 36.44
C GLY A 340 -10.50 -27.80 36.89
N ARG A 341 -11.16 -28.39 35.91
CA ARG A 341 -12.16 -29.42 36.06
C ARG A 341 -11.46 -30.60 36.77
N PRO A 342 -11.82 -30.98 38.02
CA PRO A 342 -11.49 -32.29 38.51
C PRO A 342 -12.60 -33.21 38.01
N GLY A 343 -12.23 -34.09 37.08
CA GLY A 343 -13.00 -35.30 36.87
C GLY A 343 -12.84 -36.18 38.10
N THR A 344 -13.94 -36.37 38.82
CA THR A 344 -14.26 -37.51 39.69
C THR A 344 -15.76 -37.69 39.45
N ASP A 345 -16.21 -38.58 38.57
CA ASP A 345 -16.21 -40.02 38.76
C ASP A 345 -16.50 -40.38 40.23
N GLU A 346 -17.73 -40.12 40.63
CA GLU A 346 -18.34 -40.79 41.77
C GLU A 346 -19.69 -41.35 41.31
N THR A 347 -19.65 -42.67 41.17
CA THR A 347 -20.69 -43.65 40.91
C THR A 347 -21.93 -43.49 41.78
N ASP A 348 -23.09 -43.74 41.15
CA ASP A 348 -24.22 -44.52 41.66
C ASP A 348 -24.33 -44.73 43.18
N GLU A 349 -25.20 -43.98 43.86
CA GLU A 349 -26.01 -44.52 44.96
C GLU A 349 -27.19 -43.58 45.29
N TYR A 350 -28.29 -44.16 45.76
CA TYR A 350 -29.61 -43.55 46.05
C TYR A 350 -30.64 -43.55 44.93
N GLY A 351 -31.14 -44.75 44.66
CA GLY A 351 -32.59 -44.93 44.55
C GLY A 351 -33.27 -44.83 45.93
N TRP A 352 -34.43 -44.17 45.98
CA TRP A 352 -35.61 -44.44 46.82
C TRP A 352 -36.77 -43.72 46.10
N ALA A 353 -37.61 -44.45 45.38
CA ALA A 353 -38.83 -45.12 45.82
C ALA A 353 -40.07 -44.21 45.77
N SER A 354 -41.07 -44.76 45.08
CA SER A 354 -42.48 -44.43 45.00
C SER A 354 -43.13 -44.03 46.33
N ASP A 355 -43.96 -42.98 46.29
CA ASP A 355 -45.43 -43.08 46.33
C ASP A 355 -46.08 -41.84 45.70
#